data_AF-A0A9D8X4A9-F1
#
_entry.id   AF-A0A9D8X4A9-F1
#
_cell.length_a   1.000
_cell.length_b   1.000
_cell.length_c   1.000
_cell.angle_alpha   90.00
_cell.angle_beta   90.00
_cell.angle_gamma   90.00
#
_symmetry.space_group_name_H-M   'P 1'
#
loop_
_entity.id
_entity.type
_entity.pdbx_description
1 polymer ?
#
loop_
_entity_poly.entity_id
_entity_poly.type
_entity_poly.pdbx_seq_one_letter_code
_entity_poly.pdbx_strand_id
1 'polypeptide(L)'
;MKKFLKKALLIIALITPLFAQASVRSAAEGPLPFLPPSAKELQELYKEIPDLNDTEALRAYLAKRLKIATPANMSLEEAAIPSSTSVIDVEELKQKQQDTLSAYDKIYQKSLERAQSTETLNENLTLDGTFYKLVEPNEKAEPFVPDFPYVTIKLSEDKEIIAPAEEHIAYLLTTIKIEPTGLINVSEEFVFVSNNQDFPTGFFRILPKYTYSRNNARRRLDIKLDSVTINDTNTPYKITEVGSHLYIEPEKPLNLPTGIYTYRFNYTIDRAVWFYDNFAEVYWDITAKTLKNVVGSANALVSLPQGRAFLAQNALASTKQGINPKRVTITSLNENSLAFADTEALAVGDDIHLFLTLDKNTLIAPDFTKKYFWFIQDHGAVLFAVLALIAIFLGLKISLTQIRRNQDKTKASIKKTPALFRLFNTNLLDAQSLLAEMLNLCAKNICIIKEHAAGAVLIKKTDNLKKLSRFEKKLLLALFPNNETACVS
;
A
#
# COMPACT_ATOMS: atom_id res chain seq x y z
N MET A 1 30.96 -5.80 32.57
CA MET A 1 30.18 -6.55 31.56
C MET A 1 28.82 -7.06 32.05
N LYS A 2 28.71 -7.81 33.16
CA LYS A 2 27.42 -8.36 33.65
C LYS A 2 26.29 -7.32 33.90
N LYS A 3 26.61 -6.11 34.39
CA LYS A 3 25.62 -5.01 34.57
C LYS A 3 25.14 -4.38 33.26
N PHE A 4 25.95 -4.44 32.21
CA PHE A 4 25.59 -3.91 30.89
C PHE A 4 24.71 -4.91 30.13
N LEU A 5 25.02 -6.21 30.24
CA LEU A 5 24.22 -7.28 29.66
C LEU A 5 22.82 -7.39 30.29
N LYS A 6 22.70 -7.21 31.62
CA LYS A 6 21.39 -7.13 32.30
C LYS A 6 20.55 -5.92 31.86
N LYS A 7 21.18 -4.78 31.57
CA LYS A 7 20.47 -3.58 31.06
C LYS A 7 20.07 -3.71 29.60
N ALA A 8 20.89 -4.38 28.77
CA ALA A 8 20.54 -4.69 27.39
C ALA A 8 19.38 -5.70 27.29
N LEU A 9 19.35 -6.72 28.15
CA LEU A 9 18.22 -7.67 28.22
C LEU A 9 16.91 -7.00 28.67
N LEU A 10 16.99 -6.02 29.58
CA LEU A 10 15.83 -5.27 30.04
C LEU A 10 15.22 -4.36 28.95
N ILE A 11 16.06 -3.86 28.03
CA ILE A 11 15.64 -3.04 26.90
C ILE A 11 14.98 -3.91 25.81
N ILE A 12 15.44 -5.15 25.62
CA ILE A 12 14.83 -6.10 24.69
C ILE A 12 13.46 -6.59 25.19
N ALA A 13 13.26 -6.66 26.52
CA ALA A 13 11.96 -7.01 27.12
C ALA A 13 10.92 -5.87 27.10
N LEU A 14 11.32 -4.63 26.79
CA LEU A 14 10.45 -3.45 26.74
C LEU A 14 9.91 -3.14 25.32
N ILE A 15 10.26 -3.96 24.33
CA ILE A 15 9.74 -3.90 22.96
C ILE A 15 8.69 -5.01 22.78
N THR A 16 7.68 -5.00 23.64
CA THR A 16 6.35 -5.55 23.33
C THR A 16 5.46 -4.40 22.87
N PRO A 17 4.56 -4.55 21.90
CA PRO A 17 3.77 -3.44 21.42
C PRO A 17 2.72 -3.08 22.48
N LEU A 18 3.00 -2.03 23.25
CA LEU A 18 1.98 -1.32 24.03
C LEU A 18 1.30 -0.32 23.07
N PHE A 19 0.32 -0.78 22.29
CA PHE A 19 -0.60 0.11 21.59
C PHE A 19 -1.90 0.19 22.38
N ALA A 20 -1.94 1.11 23.34
CA ALA A 20 -3.16 1.72 23.83
C ALA A 20 -2.80 3.12 24.36
N GLN A 21 -3.60 4.10 23.95
CA GLN A 21 -3.63 5.49 24.45
C GLN A 21 -2.55 6.43 23.89
N ALA A 22 -2.78 6.91 22.66
CA ALA A 22 -2.42 8.28 22.32
C ALA A 22 -3.66 9.15 22.50
N SER A 23 -3.57 10.04 23.48
CA SER A 23 -4.53 11.02 23.94
C SER A 23 -4.96 12.01 22.85
N VAL A 24 -6.28 12.16 22.72
CA VAL A 24 -6.97 13.29 22.13
C VAL A 24 -6.52 14.58 22.83
N ARG A 25 -5.95 15.53 22.09
CA ARG A 25 -5.83 16.92 22.56
C ARG A 25 -7.17 17.61 22.33
N SER A 26 -7.91 17.81 23.41
CA SER A 26 -9.10 18.65 23.48
C SER A 26 -8.72 20.10 23.16
N ALA A 27 -9.23 20.62 22.05
CA ALA A 27 -9.36 22.07 21.87
C ALA A 27 -10.50 22.53 22.78
N ALA A 28 -10.16 23.40 23.72
CA ALA A 28 -11.12 24.00 24.65
C ALA A 28 -11.83 25.16 23.95
N GLU A 29 -13.09 24.93 23.60
CA GLU A 29 -14.17 25.92 23.57
C GLU A 29 -15.48 25.13 23.65
N GLY A 30 -16.15 25.19 24.80
CA GLY A 30 -17.38 24.44 25.04
C GLY A 30 -18.51 24.96 24.14
N PRO A 31 -19.37 24.10 23.58
CA PRO A 31 -20.54 24.56 22.84
C PRO A 31 -21.50 25.28 23.80
N LEU A 32 -21.98 26.46 23.38
CA LEU A 32 -23.09 27.16 24.04
C LEU A 32 -24.29 26.20 24.20
N PRO A 33 -25.06 26.31 25.30
CA PRO A 33 -26.18 25.41 25.54
C PRO A 33 -27.23 25.54 24.42
N PHE A 34 -27.45 24.44 23.72
CA PHE A 34 -28.48 24.29 22.69
C PHE A 34 -29.85 24.35 23.36
N LEU A 35 -30.54 25.49 23.23
CA LEU A 35 -31.98 25.57 23.46
C LEU A 35 -32.66 25.15 22.15
N PRO A 36 -33.37 24.01 22.09
CA PRO A 36 -34.12 23.64 20.89
C PRO A 36 -35.18 24.72 20.58
N PRO A 37 -35.40 25.07 19.31
CA PRO A 37 -36.41 26.06 18.93
C PRO A 37 -37.81 25.63 19.39
N SER A 38 -38.67 26.60 19.69
CA SER A 38 -40.05 26.40 20.13
C SER A 38 -40.79 25.49 19.13
N ALA A 39 -41.20 24.30 19.58
CA ALA A 39 -41.87 23.30 18.74
C ALA A 39 -43.15 23.84 18.07
N LYS A 40 -43.78 24.87 18.65
CA LYS A 40 -44.96 25.55 18.10
C LYS A 40 -44.64 26.35 16.83
N GLU A 41 -43.51 27.07 16.81
CA GLU A 41 -43.12 27.92 15.67
C GLU A 41 -42.70 27.08 14.46
N LEU A 42 -42.04 25.94 14.70
CA LEU A 42 -41.71 24.99 13.64
C LEU A 42 -42.95 24.34 13.03
N GLN A 43 -43.97 24.00 13.84
CA GLN A 43 -45.21 23.41 13.33
C GLN A 43 -46.05 24.37 12.49
N GLU A 44 -46.05 25.67 12.80
CA GLU A 44 -46.69 26.69 11.95
C GLU A 44 -45.95 26.85 10.61
N LEU A 45 -44.62 26.84 10.60
CA LEU A 45 -43.85 26.89 9.35
C LEU A 45 -44.06 25.67 8.43
N TYR A 46 -44.30 24.48 8.97
CA TYR A 46 -44.61 23.32 8.12
C TYR A 46 -45.97 23.46 7.41
N LYS A 47 -46.88 24.30 7.93
CA LYS A 47 -48.18 24.58 7.29
C LYS A 47 -48.11 25.66 6.21
N GLU A 48 -47.04 26.45 6.19
CA GLU A 48 -46.80 27.57 5.26
C GLU A 48 -45.83 27.22 4.12
N ILE A 49 -45.66 25.93 3.77
CA ILE A 49 -44.75 25.53 2.68
C ILE A 49 -45.31 26.06 1.34
N PRO A 50 -44.56 26.91 0.62
CA PRO A 50 -44.99 27.42 -0.68
C PRO A 50 -44.82 26.37 -1.78
N ASP A 51 -45.39 26.64 -2.95
CA ASP A 51 -45.17 25.80 -4.14
C ASP A 51 -43.67 25.70 -4.45
N LEU A 52 -43.18 24.47 -4.67
CA LEU A 52 -41.77 24.15 -4.90
C LEU A 52 -41.25 24.73 -6.23
N ASN A 53 -42.15 25.10 -7.14
CA ASN A 53 -41.81 25.72 -8.42
C ASN A 53 -41.66 27.25 -8.35
N ASP A 54 -42.11 27.90 -7.26
CA ASP A 54 -41.90 29.34 -7.06
C ASP A 54 -40.59 29.59 -6.29
N THR A 55 -39.54 29.91 -7.05
CA THR A 55 -38.19 30.07 -6.52
C THR A 55 -38.05 31.22 -5.52
N GLU A 56 -38.86 32.28 -5.63
CA GLU A 56 -38.79 33.42 -4.72
C GLU A 56 -39.48 33.11 -3.39
N ALA A 57 -40.66 32.49 -3.46
CA ALA A 57 -41.39 32.05 -2.28
C ALA A 57 -40.62 30.97 -1.51
N LEU A 58 -40.03 29.99 -2.21
CA LEU A 58 -39.20 28.95 -1.62
C LEU A 58 -37.96 29.54 -0.91
N ARG A 59 -37.31 30.54 -1.52
CA ARG A 59 -36.13 31.19 -0.94
C ARG A 59 -36.49 31.95 0.33
N ALA A 60 -37.60 32.67 0.34
CA ALA A 60 -38.11 33.36 1.53
C ALA A 60 -38.48 32.37 2.66
N TYR A 61 -39.10 31.25 2.31
CA TYR A 61 -39.44 30.17 3.23
C TYR A 61 -38.21 29.54 3.89
N LEU A 62 -37.20 29.18 3.10
CA LEU A 62 -35.95 28.60 3.60
C LEU A 62 -35.19 29.58 4.49
N ALA A 63 -35.17 30.88 4.15
CA ALA A 63 -34.55 31.91 4.98
C ALA A 63 -35.26 32.04 6.35
N LYS A 64 -36.60 32.00 6.38
CA LYS A 64 -37.39 32.01 7.63
C LYS A 64 -37.08 30.77 8.48
N ARG A 65 -36.97 29.59 7.85
CA ARG A 65 -36.64 28.32 8.53
C ARG A 65 -35.22 28.32 9.11
N LEU A 66 -34.24 28.83 8.35
CA LEU A 66 -32.84 28.93 8.79
C LEU A 66 -32.69 29.85 10.01
N LYS A 67 -33.39 31.00 10.03
CA LYS A 67 -33.40 31.90 11.20
C LYS A 67 -33.91 31.23 12.48
N ILE A 68 -34.87 30.31 12.36
CA ILE A 68 -35.42 29.56 13.51
C ILE A 68 -34.47 28.42 13.92
N ALA A 69 -33.82 27.78 12.96
CA ALA A 69 -33.00 26.59 13.20
C ALA A 69 -31.60 26.90 13.78
N THR A 70 -31.07 28.11 13.60
CA THR A 70 -29.73 28.49 14.08
C THR A 70 -29.77 29.76 14.94
N PRO A 71 -29.37 29.72 16.23
CA PRO A 71 -29.28 30.91 17.07
C PRO A 71 -27.97 31.66 16.80
N ALA A 72 -27.77 32.09 15.54
CA ALA A 72 -26.68 32.97 15.15
C ALA A 72 -27.30 34.28 14.64
N ASN A 73 -26.93 35.40 15.24
CA ASN A 73 -27.29 36.74 14.77
C ASN A 73 -26.54 37.04 13.46
N MET A 74 -27.01 36.46 12.36
CA MET A 74 -26.46 36.67 11.03
C MET A 74 -27.26 37.79 10.35
N SER A 75 -26.55 38.81 9.85
CA SER A 75 -27.18 39.92 9.14
C SER A 75 -27.75 39.47 7.78
N LEU A 76 -28.81 40.14 7.30
CA LEU A 76 -29.43 39.85 6.00
C LEU A 76 -28.44 40.06 4.84
N GLU A 77 -27.45 40.93 5.01
CA GLU A 77 -26.40 41.18 4.02
C GLU A 77 -25.33 40.08 4.01
N GLU A 78 -24.91 39.54 5.17
CA GLU A 78 -23.97 38.40 5.22
C GLU A 78 -24.55 37.10 4.69
N ALA A 79 -25.85 36.86 4.89
CA ALA A 79 -26.55 35.71 4.31
C ALA A 79 -26.75 35.84 2.78
N ALA A 80 -26.58 37.05 2.24
CA ALA A 80 -26.72 37.36 0.82
C ALA A 80 -25.38 37.41 0.07
N ILE A 81 -24.23 37.27 0.74
CA ILE A 81 -22.93 37.13 0.07
C ILE A 81 -22.88 35.70 -0.50
N PRO A 82 -22.92 35.52 -1.83
CA PRO A 82 -22.72 34.20 -2.41
C PRO A 82 -21.28 33.77 -2.07
N SER A 83 -21.16 32.69 -1.31
CA SER A 83 -19.89 31.97 -1.25
C SER A 83 -19.52 31.59 -2.69
N SER A 84 -18.31 31.98 -3.08
CA SER A 84 -17.79 31.88 -4.44
C SER A 84 -17.75 30.43 -4.92
N THR A 85 -18.85 30.00 -5.51
CA THR A 85 -18.91 28.91 -6.46
C THR A 85 -19.88 29.39 -7.52
N SER A 86 -19.31 29.87 -8.62
CA SER A 86 -20.02 30.13 -9.86
C SER A 86 -20.95 28.97 -10.16
N VAL A 87 -22.15 29.26 -10.66
CA VAL A 87 -22.98 28.28 -11.37
C VAL A 87 -22.13 27.84 -12.57
N ILE A 88 -21.35 26.77 -12.37
CA ILE A 88 -20.71 26.06 -13.45
C ILE A 88 -21.84 25.27 -14.11
N ASP A 89 -21.95 25.40 -15.42
CA ASP A 89 -22.88 24.61 -16.20
C ASP A 89 -22.73 23.12 -15.81
N VAL A 90 -23.84 22.48 -15.46
CA VAL A 90 -23.85 21.09 -15.00
C VAL A 90 -23.27 20.18 -16.09
N GLU A 91 -23.39 20.58 -17.35
CA GLU A 91 -22.82 19.88 -18.50
C GLU A 91 -21.29 20.07 -18.60
N GLU A 92 -20.76 21.23 -18.23
CA GLU A 92 -19.31 21.49 -18.19
C GLU A 92 -18.65 20.79 -16.98
N LEU A 93 -19.35 20.68 -15.84
CA LEU A 93 -18.93 19.84 -14.70
C LEU A 93 -18.95 18.36 -15.05
N LYS A 94 -19.97 17.88 -15.75
CA LYS A 94 -20.05 16.49 -16.22
C LYS A 94 -18.92 16.19 -17.21
N GLN A 95 -18.60 17.10 -18.13
CA GLN A 95 -17.48 16.95 -19.06
C GLN A 95 -16.13 16.98 -18.35
N LYS A 96 -15.86 17.95 -17.46
CA LYS A 96 -14.61 17.97 -16.68
C LYS A 96 -14.47 16.78 -15.73
N GLN A 97 -15.57 16.28 -15.18
CA GLN A 97 -15.57 15.03 -14.44
C GLN A 97 -15.27 13.86 -15.37
N GLN A 98 -15.96 13.72 -16.50
CA GLN A 98 -15.66 12.69 -17.49
C GLN A 98 -14.23 12.73 -18.03
N ASP A 99 -13.61 13.89 -18.16
CA ASP A 99 -12.21 14.00 -18.59
C ASP A 99 -11.21 13.63 -17.50
N THR A 100 -11.59 13.70 -16.22
CA THR A 100 -10.74 13.33 -15.07
C THR A 100 -11.00 11.92 -14.53
N LEU A 101 -12.08 11.26 -14.97
CA LEU A 101 -12.37 9.87 -14.63
C LEU A 101 -11.31 8.93 -15.19
N SER A 102 -10.82 8.03 -14.34
CA SER A 102 -9.97 6.92 -14.78
C SER A 102 -10.72 6.09 -15.82
N ALA A 103 -10.00 5.38 -16.70
CA ALA A 103 -10.61 4.45 -17.65
C ALA A 103 -11.58 3.46 -16.96
N TYR A 104 -11.29 3.13 -15.69
CA TYR A 104 -12.16 2.36 -14.81
C TYR A 104 -13.51 3.03 -14.53
N ASP A 105 -13.51 4.29 -14.11
CA ASP A 105 -14.74 4.98 -13.71
C ASP A 105 -15.64 5.25 -14.93
N LYS A 106 -15.04 5.44 -16.11
CA LYS A 106 -15.77 5.57 -17.38
C LYS A 106 -16.53 4.30 -17.75
N ILE A 107 -15.88 3.14 -17.63
CA ILE A 107 -16.51 1.84 -17.90
C ILE A 107 -17.58 1.56 -16.85
N TYR A 108 -17.32 1.85 -15.58
CA TYR A 108 -18.28 1.67 -14.49
C TYR A 108 -19.55 2.51 -14.68
N GLN A 109 -19.43 3.79 -15.03
CA GLN A 109 -20.58 4.65 -15.31
C GLN A 109 -21.37 4.17 -16.53
N LYS A 110 -20.69 3.77 -17.61
CA LYS A 110 -21.34 3.23 -18.82
C LYS A 110 -22.08 1.92 -18.55
N SER A 111 -21.57 1.07 -17.65
CA SER A 111 -22.24 -0.15 -17.21
C SER A 111 -23.48 0.12 -16.34
N LEU A 112 -23.44 1.18 -15.53
CA LEU A 112 -24.54 1.64 -14.69
C LEU A 112 -25.69 2.22 -15.52
N GLU A 113 -25.39 3.02 -16.54
CA GLU A 113 -26.40 3.58 -17.45
C GLU A 113 -27.15 2.48 -18.22
N ARG A 114 -26.46 1.42 -18.62
CA ARG A 114 -27.08 0.22 -19.24
C ARG A 114 -27.94 -0.58 -18.26
N ALA A 115 -27.55 -0.63 -16.99
CA ALA A 115 -28.32 -1.34 -15.96
C ALA A 115 -29.58 -0.56 -15.52
N GLN A 116 -29.66 0.73 -15.79
CA GLN A 116 -30.79 1.60 -15.42
C GLN A 116 -31.83 1.79 -16.54
N SER A 117 -31.58 1.30 -17.76
CA SER A 117 -32.60 1.27 -18.81
C SER A 117 -33.60 0.15 -18.52
N THR A 118 -34.74 0.52 -17.95
CA THR A 118 -35.84 -0.37 -17.59
C THR A 118 -36.59 -0.84 -18.85
N GLU A 119 -36.29 -2.05 -19.33
CA GLU A 119 -37.30 -2.84 -20.04
C GLU A 119 -38.06 -3.68 -19.00
N THR A 120 -39.38 -3.53 -19.01
CA THR A 120 -40.32 -4.06 -18.01
C THR A 120 -40.35 -5.60 -18.00
N LEU A 121 -40.06 -6.21 -16.85
CA LEU A 121 -40.25 -7.65 -16.61
C LEU A 121 -41.72 -7.96 -16.28
N ASN A 122 -42.26 -8.95 -16.99
CA ASN A 122 -43.60 -9.49 -16.81
C ASN A 122 -43.83 -10.07 -15.41
N GLU A 123 -44.97 -9.75 -14.82
CA GLU A 123 -45.53 -10.40 -13.65
C GLU A 123 -45.96 -11.82 -14.02
N ASN A 124 -45.15 -12.83 -13.65
CA ASN A 124 -45.54 -14.20 -13.27
C ASN A 124 -44.28 -15.10 -13.21
N LEU A 125 -43.55 -15.06 -12.10
CA LEU A 125 -42.44 -15.99 -11.83
C LEU A 125 -42.51 -16.44 -10.37
N THR A 126 -42.85 -17.71 -10.16
CA THR A 126 -42.68 -18.40 -8.88
C THR A 126 -41.29 -18.99 -8.80
N LEU A 127 -40.63 -18.75 -7.67
CA LEU A 127 -39.26 -19.14 -7.37
C LEU A 127 -39.22 -20.61 -6.90
N ASP A 128 -38.58 -21.50 -7.67
CA ASP A 128 -38.12 -22.81 -7.19
C ASP A 128 -36.66 -23.04 -7.62
N GLY A 129 -35.89 -23.68 -6.75
CA GLY A 129 -34.43 -23.55 -6.66
C GLY A 129 -33.64 -23.95 -7.93
N THR A 130 -32.61 -23.14 -8.22
CA THR A 130 -31.47 -23.41 -9.12
C THR A 130 -31.82 -23.81 -10.56
N PHE A 131 -31.76 -22.80 -11.44
CA PHE A 131 -31.91 -22.81 -12.90
C PHE A 131 -33.34 -23.00 -13.43
N TYR A 132 -33.69 -22.18 -14.43
CA TYR A 132 -34.96 -22.22 -15.16
C TYR A 132 -35.21 -23.62 -15.71
N LYS A 133 -36.15 -24.34 -15.11
CA LYS A 133 -36.80 -25.47 -15.76
C LYS A 133 -38.12 -24.97 -16.31
N LEU A 134 -38.23 -24.87 -17.64
CA LEU A 134 -39.54 -24.84 -18.29
C LEU A 134 -40.23 -26.16 -17.96
N VAL A 135 -41.16 -26.11 -17.00
CA VAL A 135 -42.10 -27.21 -16.76
C VAL A 135 -43.26 -26.97 -17.71
N GLU A 136 -43.19 -27.57 -18.89
CA GLU A 136 -44.37 -27.72 -19.72
C GLU A 136 -44.91 -29.15 -19.55
N PRO A 137 -46.13 -29.32 -19.01
CA PRO A 137 -46.79 -30.61 -18.99
C PRO A 137 -47.34 -30.86 -20.40
N ASN A 138 -46.63 -31.67 -21.17
CA ASN A 138 -47.03 -32.17 -22.48
C ASN A 138 -47.13 -31.12 -23.59
N GLU A 139 -45.99 -30.65 -24.11
CA GLU A 139 -45.84 -30.36 -25.54
C GLU A 139 -44.35 -30.42 -25.90
N LYS A 140 -44.04 -30.75 -27.15
CA LYS A 140 -42.65 -31.00 -27.58
C LYS A 140 -41.84 -29.72 -27.36
N ALA A 141 -40.88 -29.74 -26.44
CA ALA A 141 -40.07 -28.59 -26.08
C ALA A 141 -39.37 -28.01 -27.31
N GLU A 142 -39.84 -26.86 -27.79
CA GLU A 142 -39.07 -26.04 -28.70
C GLU A 142 -37.84 -25.50 -27.93
N PRO A 143 -36.63 -25.55 -28.51
CA PRO A 143 -35.46 -25.02 -27.84
C PRO A 143 -35.65 -23.51 -27.60
N PHE A 144 -35.48 -23.07 -26.35
CA PHE A 144 -35.45 -21.66 -26.00
C PHE A 144 -34.36 -20.96 -26.82
N VAL A 145 -34.76 -20.09 -27.74
CA VAL A 145 -33.87 -19.25 -28.55
C VAL A 145 -33.99 -17.83 -27.99
N PRO A 146 -32.95 -17.29 -27.33
CA PRO A 146 -32.95 -15.91 -26.87
C PRO A 146 -33.11 -14.93 -28.03
N ASP A 147 -33.83 -13.83 -27.81
CA ASP A 147 -33.99 -12.71 -28.76
C ASP A 147 -32.73 -11.82 -28.87
N PHE A 148 -31.63 -12.22 -28.24
CA PHE A 148 -30.35 -11.50 -28.21
C PHE A 148 -29.20 -12.42 -28.67
N PRO A 149 -28.08 -11.88 -29.17
CA PRO A 149 -26.94 -12.69 -29.57
C PRO A 149 -26.37 -13.45 -28.37
N TYR A 150 -26.27 -14.78 -28.49
CA TYR A 150 -25.80 -15.66 -27.43
C TYR A 150 -24.70 -16.61 -27.92
N VAL A 151 -23.96 -17.17 -26.98
CA VAL A 151 -22.97 -18.23 -27.18
C VAL A 151 -23.33 -19.43 -26.31
N THR A 152 -23.06 -20.63 -26.83
CA THR A 152 -23.17 -21.87 -26.04
C THR A 152 -21.80 -22.18 -25.46
N ILE A 153 -21.73 -22.31 -24.14
CA ILE A 153 -20.51 -22.55 -23.38
C ILE A 153 -20.60 -23.95 -22.79
N LYS A 154 -19.63 -24.78 -23.11
CA LYS A 154 -19.49 -26.12 -22.53
C LYS A 154 -18.70 -26.02 -21.22
N LEU A 155 -19.35 -26.27 -20.09
CA LEU A 155 -18.72 -26.28 -18.76
C LEU A 155 -18.11 -27.66 -18.43
N SER A 156 -18.76 -28.74 -18.87
CA SER A 156 -18.27 -30.12 -18.74
C SER A 156 -18.77 -30.98 -19.90
N GLU A 157 -18.38 -32.26 -19.98
CA GLU A 157 -18.83 -33.16 -21.04
C GLU A 157 -20.35 -33.19 -21.20
N ASP A 158 -21.08 -33.12 -20.08
CA ASP A 158 -22.54 -33.25 -19.99
C ASP A 158 -23.26 -31.93 -19.63
N LYS A 159 -22.53 -30.81 -19.48
CA LYS A 159 -23.12 -29.53 -19.05
C LYS A 159 -22.76 -28.40 -20.00
N GLU A 160 -23.78 -27.84 -20.61
CA GLU A 160 -23.72 -26.64 -21.44
C GLU A 160 -24.58 -25.54 -20.82
N ILE A 161 -24.14 -24.30 -20.98
CA ILE A 161 -24.92 -23.10 -20.61
C ILE A 161 -25.01 -22.17 -21.81
N ILE A 162 -26.10 -21.43 -21.88
CA ILE A 162 -26.28 -20.34 -22.84
C ILE A 162 -25.92 -19.04 -22.12
N ALA A 163 -25.07 -18.22 -22.74
CA ALA A 163 -24.65 -16.93 -22.20
C ALA A 163 -24.73 -15.83 -23.26
N PRO A 164 -24.93 -14.56 -22.89
CA PRO A 164 -24.88 -13.44 -23.83
C PRO A 164 -23.55 -13.38 -24.59
N ALA A 165 -23.55 -12.94 -25.86
CA ALA A 165 -22.32 -12.77 -26.65
C ALA A 165 -21.55 -11.47 -26.32
N GLU A 166 -21.87 -10.82 -25.20
CA GLU A 166 -21.15 -9.64 -24.70
C GLU A 166 -19.97 -10.01 -23.82
N GLU A 167 -19.05 -9.07 -23.58
CA GLU A 167 -17.86 -9.34 -22.78
C GLU A 167 -18.16 -9.43 -21.28
N HIS A 168 -18.14 -10.65 -20.75
CA HIS A 168 -18.49 -10.93 -19.36
C HIS A 168 -17.88 -12.25 -18.88
N ILE A 169 -17.94 -12.48 -17.57
CA ILE A 169 -17.56 -13.77 -16.98
C ILE A 169 -18.84 -14.60 -16.92
N ALA A 170 -19.00 -15.57 -17.81
CA ALA A 170 -20.20 -16.40 -17.83
C ALA A 170 -20.29 -17.31 -16.60
N TYR A 171 -19.16 -17.84 -16.16
CA TYR A 171 -19.07 -18.79 -15.05
C TYR A 171 -17.79 -18.59 -14.25
N LEU A 172 -17.92 -18.59 -12.92
CA LEU A 172 -16.81 -18.59 -11.98
C LEU A 172 -16.97 -19.76 -11.00
N LEU A 173 -15.90 -20.54 -10.85
CA LEU A 173 -15.78 -21.56 -9.81
C LEU A 173 -14.49 -21.36 -9.02
N THR A 174 -14.62 -21.04 -7.73
CA THR A 174 -13.50 -20.94 -6.79
C THR A 174 -13.43 -22.19 -5.94
N THR A 175 -12.42 -23.03 -6.17
CA THR A 175 -12.14 -24.18 -5.30
C THR A 175 -11.12 -23.79 -4.24
N ILE A 176 -11.51 -23.90 -2.97
CA ILE A 176 -10.70 -23.56 -1.80
C ILE A 176 -10.44 -24.84 -1.02
N LYS A 177 -9.18 -25.23 -0.92
CA LYS A 177 -8.76 -26.36 -0.09
C LYS A 177 -7.92 -25.86 1.07
N ILE A 178 -8.43 -26.05 2.28
CA ILE A 178 -7.74 -25.65 3.51
C ILE A 178 -6.92 -26.85 4.01
N GLU A 179 -5.61 -26.69 4.08
CA GLU A 179 -4.69 -27.72 4.56
C GLU A 179 -4.58 -27.71 6.09
N PRO A 180 -4.20 -28.82 6.75
CA PRO A 180 -4.08 -28.89 8.21
C PRO A 180 -3.18 -27.82 8.82
N THR A 181 -2.20 -27.31 8.06
CA THR A 181 -1.25 -26.27 8.47
C THR A 181 -1.84 -24.85 8.45
N GLY A 182 -3.07 -24.69 7.95
CA GLY A 182 -3.70 -23.39 7.70
C GLY A 182 -3.28 -22.73 6.37
N LEU A 183 -2.49 -23.43 5.54
CA LEU A 183 -2.30 -23.03 4.14
C LEU A 183 -3.59 -23.25 3.35
N ILE A 184 -3.90 -22.32 2.45
CA ILE A 184 -5.09 -22.40 1.60
C ILE A 184 -4.64 -22.48 0.15
N ASN A 185 -4.98 -23.58 -0.51
CA ASN A 185 -4.78 -23.76 -1.94
C ASN A 185 -6.05 -23.31 -2.65
N VAL A 186 -5.94 -22.34 -3.54
CA VAL A 186 -7.07 -21.78 -4.29
C VAL A 186 -6.87 -22.05 -5.78
N SER A 187 -7.91 -22.60 -6.41
CA SER A 187 -8.03 -22.75 -7.86
C SER A 187 -9.29 -22.01 -8.31
N GLU A 188 -9.13 -20.88 -9.00
CA GLU A 188 -10.24 -20.12 -9.55
C GLU A 188 -10.33 -20.36 -11.06
N GLU A 189 -11.46 -20.88 -11.51
CA GLU A 189 -11.78 -21.08 -12.92
C GLU A 189 -12.77 -20.01 -13.39
N PHE A 190 -12.37 -19.22 -14.38
CA PHE A 190 -13.20 -18.20 -15.01
C PHE A 190 -13.46 -18.58 -16.46
N VAL A 191 -14.72 -18.73 -16.83
CA VAL A 191 -15.14 -18.85 -18.22
C VAL A 191 -15.52 -17.46 -18.72
N PHE A 192 -14.63 -16.88 -19.50
CA PHE A 192 -14.69 -15.52 -19.98
C PHE A 192 -15.12 -15.48 -21.45
N VAL A 193 -16.20 -14.76 -21.74
CA VAL A 193 -16.59 -14.41 -23.10
C VAL A 193 -15.91 -13.09 -23.42
N SER A 194 -15.00 -13.07 -24.40
CA SER A 194 -14.35 -11.86 -24.84
C SER A 194 -14.94 -11.37 -26.16
N ASN A 195 -15.19 -10.06 -26.25
CA ASN A 195 -15.47 -9.35 -27.50
C ASN A 195 -14.31 -8.42 -27.91
N ASN A 196 -13.17 -8.51 -27.21
CA ASN A 196 -11.95 -7.72 -27.41
C ASN A 196 -12.14 -6.20 -27.20
N GLN A 197 -13.03 -5.81 -26.27
CA GLN A 197 -13.28 -4.39 -25.95
C GLN A 197 -12.64 -3.96 -24.63
N ASP A 198 -13.02 -4.56 -23.51
CA ASP A 198 -12.60 -4.11 -22.18
C ASP A 198 -11.28 -4.77 -21.73
N PHE A 199 -10.95 -5.96 -22.24
CA PHE A 199 -9.75 -6.73 -21.88
C PHE A 199 -8.86 -7.16 -23.06
N PRO A 200 -8.42 -6.23 -23.94
CA PRO A 200 -7.61 -6.58 -25.11
C PRO A 200 -6.24 -7.18 -24.71
N THR A 201 -5.70 -6.81 -23.56
CA THR A 201 -4.38 -7.23 -23.10
C THR A 201 -4.38 -8.52 -22.26
N GLY A 202 -5.54 -9.07 -21.94
CA GLY A 202 -5.68 -10.22 -21.05
C GLY A 202 -6.52 -9.94 -19.81
N PHE A 203 -7.11 -11.00 -19.26
CA PHE A 203 -7.79 -10.94 -17.98
C PHE A 203 -6.78 -10.82 -16.81
N PHE A 204 -7.04 -9.90 -15.89
CA PHE A 204 -6.26 -9.69 -14.66
C PHE A 204 -7.09 -10.05 -13.44
N ARG A 205 -6.45 -10.68 -12.45
CA ARG A 205 -7.08 -11.02 -11.17
C ARG A 205 -6.50 -10.14 -10.07
N ILE A 206 -7.37 -9.50 -9.30
CA ILE A 206 -6.96 -8.62 -8.20
C ILE A 206 -7.33 -9.28 -6.88
N LEU A 207 -6.37 -9.36 -5.97
CA LEU A 207 -6.52 -9.96 -4.64
C LEU A 207 -6.20 -8.93 -3.55
N PRO A 208 -6.81 -9.03 -2.35
CA PRO A 208 -6.42 -8.18 -1.24
C PRO A 208 -4.99 -8.49 -0.79
N LYS A 209 -4.22 -7.45 -0.46
CA LYS A 209 -2.88 -7.60 0.15
C LYS A 209 -2.95 -7.90 1.65
N TYR A 210 -4.05 -7.52 2.28
CA TYR A 210 -4.25 -7.62 3.73
C TYR A 210 -5.57 -8.29 4.05
N THR A 211 -5.59 -9.07 5.13
CA THR A 211 -6.79 -9.58 5.78
C THR A 211 -7.00 -8.88 7.12
N TYR A 212 -8.24 -8.89 7.59
CA TYR A 212 -8.67 -8.22 8.80
C TYR A 212 -9.36 -9.21 9.72
N SER A 213 -9.00 -9.17 11.01
CA SER A 213 -9.71 -9.91 12.04
C SER A 213 -11.02 -9.21 12.41
N ARG A 214 -11.90 -9.92 13.13
CA ARG A 214 -13.07 -9.34 13.82
C ARG A 214 -12.79 -8.07 14.65
N ASN A 215 -11.60 -7.94 15.22
CA ASN A 215 -11.20 -6.77 16.02
C ASN A 215 -10.48 -5.69 15.18
N ASN A 216 -10.63 -5.75 13.85
CA ASN A 216 -9.99 -4.87 12.87
C ASN A 216 -8.45 -4.90 12.89
N ALA A 217 -7.84 -5.91 13.53
CA ALA A 217 -6.40 -6.14 13.41
C ALA A 217 -6.07 -6.55 11.97
N ARG A 218 -5.10 -5.88 11.37
CA ARG A 218 -4.67 -6.08 9.99
C ARG A 218 -3.47 -7.03 9.93
N ARG A 219 -3.48 -7.97 8.99
CA ARG A 219 -2.35 -8.87 8.69
C ARG A 219 -2.10 -8.92 7.19
N ARG A 220 -0.83 -8.89 6.78
CA ARG A 220 -0.45 -9.07 5.38
C ARG A 220 -0.63 -10.54 4.98
N LEU A 221 -1.28 -10.76 3.84
CA LEU A 221 -1.37 -12.09 3.23
C LEU A 221 -0.05 -12.43 2.53
N ASP A 222 0.32 -13.71 2.58
CA ASP A 222 1.45 -14.23 1.81
C ASP A 222 0.87 -15.08 0.69
N ILE A 223 0.81 -14.49 -0.52
CA ILE A 223 0.21 -15.12 -1.69
C ILE A 223 1.33 -15.50 -2.65
N LYS A 224 1.35 -16.77 -3.03
CA LYS A 224 2.25 -17.30 -4.05
C LYS A 224 1.42 -17.77 -5.24
N LEU A 225 1.65 -17.17 -6.40
CA LEU A 225 1.09 -17.65 -7.66
C LEU A 225 1.81 -18.95 -8.07
N ASP A 226 1.06 -20.02 -8.26
CA ASP A 226 1.61 -21.32 -8.65
C ASP A 226 1.55 -21.51 -10.18
N SER A 227 0.41 -21.23 -10.81
CA SER A 227 0.27 -21.26 -12.27
C SER A 227 -0.95 -20.48 -12.76
N VAL A 228 -0.91 -20.02 -14.01
CA VAL A 228 -2.10 -19.54 -14.73
C VAL A 228 -2.22 -20.27 -16.05
N THR A 229 -3.37 -20.89 -16.31
CA THR A 229 -3.63 -21.53 -17.60
C THR A 229 -4.77 -20.85 -18.34
N ILE A 230 -4.64 -20.74 -19.66
CA ILE A 230 -5.69 -20.26 -20.56
C ILE A 230 -5.99 -21.40 -21.53
N ASN A 231 -7.22 -21.90 -21.56
CA ASN A 231 -7.60 -23.08 -22.34
C ASN A 231 -6.61 -24.23 -22.13
N ASP A 232 -6.34 -24.54 -20.86
CA ASP A 232 -5.38 -25.55 -20.38
C ASP A 232 -3.91 -25.36 -20.80
N THR A 233 -3.58 -24.23 -21.44
CA THR A 233 -2.21 -23.87 -21.79
C THR A 233 -1.60 -22.93 -20.75
N ASN A 234 -0.47 -23.33 -20.16
CA ASN A 234 0.22 -22.51 -19.16
C ASN A 234 0.71 -21.19 -19.77
N THR A 235 0.36 -20.08 -19.14
CA THR A 235 0.65 -18.72 -19.61
C THR A 235 1.41 -17.96 -18.53
N PRO A 236 2.51 -17.23 -18.86
CA PRO A 236 3.29 -16.50 -17.88
C PRO A 236 2.52 -15.30 -17.32
N TYR A 237 2.35 -15.30 -15.99
CA TYR A 237 1.72 -14.25 -15.21
C TYR A 237 2.62 -13.87 -14.03
N LYS A 238 2.51 -12.63 -13.59
CA LYS A 238 3.25 -12.08 -12.45
C LYS A 238 2.31 -11.44 -11.44
N ILE A 239 2.77 -11.34 -10.19
CA ILE A 239 2.11 -10.56 -9.14
C ILE A 239 2.78 -9.18 -9.04
N THR A 240 1.99 -8.12 -9.20
CA THR A 240 2.41 -6.73 -8.98
C THR A 240 1.66 -6.15 -7.78
N GLU A 241 2.37 -5.49 -6.85
CA GLU A 241 1.74 -4.86 -5.70
C GLU A 241 1.35 -3.40 -6.00
N VAL A 242 0.07 -3.06 -5.84
CA VAL A 242 -0.41 -1.69 -6.02
C VAL A 242 -1.28 -1.30 -4.82
N GLY A 243 -0.74 -0.43 -3.97
CA GLY A 243 -1.40 0.01 -2.75
C GLY A 243 -1.71 -1.15 -1.79
N SER A 244 -3.01 -1.39 -1.56
CA SER A 244 -3.54 -2.47 -0.70
C SER A 244 -3.96 -3.73 -1.46
N HIS A 245 -3.63 -3.84 -2.74
CA HIS A 245 -4.04 -4.95 -3.61
C HIS A 245 -2.83 -5.58 -4.31
N LEU A 246 -3.00 -6.85 -4.70
CA LEU A 246 -2.09 -7.65 -5.48
C LEU A 246 -2.73 -7.92 -6.85
N TYR A 247 -2.05 -7.53 -7.92
CA TYR A 247 -2.52 -7.69 -9.29
C TYR A 247 -1.80 -8.88 -9.91
N ILE A 248 -2.55 -9.93 -10.24
CA ILE A 248 -2.09 -11.04 -11.06
C ILE A 248 -2.40 -10.68 -12.52
N GLU A 249 -1.35 -10.35 -13.26
CA GLU A 249 -1.45 -9.84 -14.63
C GLU A 249 -0.49 -10.59 -15.56
N PRO A 250 -0.80 -10.70 -16.87
CA PRO A 250 0.07 -11.39 -17.80
C PRO A 250 1.41 -10.65 -17.94
N GLU A 251 2.51 -11.39 -18.08
CA GLU A 251 3.83 -10.76 -18.22
C GLU A 251 3.97 -9.94 -19.51
N LYS A 252 3.23 -10.33 -20.55
CA LYS A 252 3.13 -9.64 -21.83
C LYS A 252 1.66 -9.55 -22.26
N PRO A 253 1.24 -8.50 -22.97
CA PRO A 253 -0.12 -8.40 -23.51
C PRO A 253 -0.47 -9.61 -24.38
N LEU A 254 -1.63 -10.21 -24.16
CA LEU A 254 -2.05 -11.45 -24.83
C LEU A 254 -2.79 -11.22 -26.15
N ASN A 255 -3.32 -10.01 -26.42
CA ASN A 255 -4.11 -9.68 -27.62
C ASN A 255 -5.20 -10.71 -27.90
N LEU A 256 -6.14 -10.87 -26.97
CA LEU A 256 -7.19 -11.89 -27.06
C LEU A 256 -8.19 -11.56 -28.17
N PRO A 257 -8.33 -12.39 -29.22
CA PRO A 257 -9.42 -12.22 -30.17
C PRO A 257 -10.77 -12.54 -29.51
N THR A 258 -11.85 -12.12 -30.16
CA THR A 258 -13.22 -12.48 -29.77
C THR A 258 -13.35 -14.01 -29.65
N GLY A 259 -13.89 -14.49 -28.54
CA GLY A 259 -14.00 -15.92 -28.26
C GLY A 259 -14.28 -16.23 -26.80
N ILE A 260 -14.36 -17.52 -26.48
CA ILE A 260 -14.53 -18.01 -25.11
C ILE A 260 -13.18 -18.53 -24.61
N TYR A 261 -12.82 -18.12 -23.40
CA TYR A 261 -11.57 -18.48 -22.76
C TYR A 261 -11.81 -19.01 -21.35
N THR A 262 -11.18 -20.13 -21.03
CA THR A 262 -11.15 -20.67 -19.67
C THR A 262 -9.83 -20.31 -19.01
N TYR A 263 -9.88 -19.36 -18.08
CA TYR A 263 -8.76 -19.01 -17.23
C TYR A 263 -8.79 -19.85 -15.96
N ARG A 264 -7.64 -20.42 -15.59
CA ARG A 264 -7.47 -21.06 -14.29
C ARG A 264 -6.31 -20.43 -13.54
N PHE A 265 -6.60 -19.80 -12.41
CA PHE A 265 -5.61 -19.22 -11.51
C PHE A 265 -5.39 -20.17 -10.34
N ASN A 266 -4.19 -20.72 -10.23
CA ASN A 266 -3.79 -21.55 -9.10
C ASN A 266 -2.81 -20.76 -8.24
N TYR A 267 -3.16 -20.56 -6.97
CA TYR A 267 -2.29 -19.86 -6.02
C TYR A 267 -2.48 -20.38 -4.61
N THR A 268 -1.41 -20.28 -3.84
CA THR A 268 -1.35 -20.68 -2.44
C THR A 268 -1.34 -19.44 -1.56
N ILE A 269 -2.10 -19.48 -0.46
CA ILE A 269 -2.20 -18.40 0.50
C ILE A 269 -1.79 -18.91 1.88
N ASP A 270 -0.84 -18.23 2.51
CA ASP A 270 -0.57 -18.34 3.94
C ASP A 270 -1.14 -17.13 4.68
N ARG A 271 -1.32 -17.28 6.00
CA ARG A 271 -1.77 -16.22 6.93
C ARG A 271 -3.21 -15.73 6.75
N ALA A 272 -4.00 -16.35 5.87
CA ALA A 272 -5.42 -16.04 5.67
C ALA A 272 -6.30 -16.48 6.84
N VAL A 273 -5.89 -17.52 7.57
CA VAL A 273 -6.63 -18.03 8.73
C VAL A 273 -6.38 -17.15 9.96
N TRP A 274 -7.47 -16.73 10.60
CA TRP A 274 -7.45 -16.08 11.90
C TRP A 274 -7.70 -17.10 13.02
N PHE A 275 -6.75 -17.22 13.94
CA PHE A 275 -6.88 -18.10 15.10
C PHE A 275 -7.29 -17.29 16.33
N TYR A 276 -8.41 -17.69 16.95
CA TYR A 276 -8.95 -17.12 18.18
C TYR A 276 -8.82 -18.12 19.34
N ASP A 277 -9.27 -17.72 20.53
CA ASP A 277 -9.14 -18.54 21.74
C ASP A 277 -9.89 -19.87 21.64
N ASN A 278 -11.08 -19.86 21.01
CA ASN A 278 -11.98 -21.01 20.96
C ASN A 278 -12.24 -21.55 19.54
N PHE A 279 -11.90 -20.80 18.50
CA PHE A 279 -12.19 -21.18 17.12
C PHE A 279 -11.15 -20.59 16.16
N ALA A 280 -11.14 -21.06 14.92
CA ALA A 280 -10.45 -20.43 13.82
C ALA A 280 -11.47 -19.93 12.78
N GLU A 281 -11.11 -18.89 12.05
CA GLU A 281 -11.98 -18.27 11.05
C GLU A 281 -11.24 -18.06 9.74
N VAL A 282 -11.95 -18.34 8.64
CA VAL A 282 -11.53 -18.02 7.29
C VAL A 282 -12.60 -17.13 6.68
N TYR A 283 -12.15 -15.95 6.25
CA TYR A 283 -12.94 -15.05 5.42
C TYR A 283 -12.35 -15.07 4.01
N TRP A 284 -13.20 -15.24 3.01
CA TRP A 284 -12.80 -15.18 1.62
C TRP A 284 -13.83 -14.44 0.78
N ASP A 285 -13.36 -13.70 -0.22
CA ASP A 285 -14.19 -12.98 -1.17
C ASP A 285 -14.05 -13.66 -2.54
N ILE A 286 -15.14 -14.27 -3.02
CA ILE A 286 -15.11 -15.11 -4.23
C ILE A 286 -14.87 -14.23 -5.45
N THR A 287 -15.73 -13.24 -5.65
CA THR A 287 -15.64 -12.34 -6.80
C THR A 287 -14.64 -11.22 -6.54
N ALA A 288 -14.55 -10.71 -5.32
CA ALA A 288 -13.87 -9.46 -4.97
C ALA A 288 -14.39 -8.26 -5.76
N LYS A 289 -14.41 -7.09 -5.11
CA LYS A 289 -14.90 -5.79 -5.63
C LYS A 289 -14.16 -5.23 -6.85
N THR A 290 -13.38 -6.07 -7.50
CA THR A 290 -12.28 -5.76 -8.39
C THR A 290 -12.43 -6.44 -9.76
N LEU A 291 -13.40 -7.35 -9.92
CA LEU A 291 -13.82 -7.81 -11.24
C LEU A 291 -14.54 -6.66 -11.96
N LYS A 292 -14.09 -6.32 -13.17
CA LYS A 292 -14.67 -5.21 -13.96
C LYS A 292 -15.77 -5.68 -14.91
N ASN A 293 -16.32 -6.87 -14.72
CA ASN A 293 -17.33 -7.47 -15.58
C ASN A 293 -18.47 -8.03 -14.75
N VAL A 294 -19.62 -8.17 -15.39
CA VAL A 294 -20.73 -8.97 -14.89
C VAL A 294 -20.29 -10.42 -14.77
N VAL A 295 -20.69 -11.08 -13.69
CA VAL A 295 -20.47 -12.52 -13.47
C VAL A 295 -21.82 -13.23 -13.55
N GLY A 296 -22.01 -14.07 -14.57
CA GLY A 296 -23.28 -14.78 -14.81
C GLY A 296 -23.63 -15.75 -13.66
N SER A 297 -22.67 -16.55 -13.23
CA SER A 297 -22.82 -17.43 -12.06
C SER A 297 -21.50 -17.57 -11.31
N ALA A 298 -21.50 -17.22 -10.02
CA ALA A 298 -20.36 -17.39 -9.14
C ALA A 298 -20.61 -18.53 -8.16
N ASN A 299 -19.66 -19.47 -8.13
CA ASN A 299 -19.74 -20.68 -7.31
C ASN A 299 -18.43 -20.89 -6.57
N ALA A 300 -18.51 -21.51 -5.39
CA ALA A 300 -17.32 -21.93 -4.67
C ALA A 300 -17.49 -23.31 -4.06
N LEU A 301 -16.39 -24.05 -4.01
CA LEU A 301 -16.27 -25.33 -3.33
C LEU A 301 -15.20 -25.19 -2.26
N VAL A 302 -15.57 -25.38 -1.00
CA VAL A 302 -14.62 -25.32 0.11
C VAL A 302 -14.49 -26.67 0.77
N SER A 303 -13.26 -27.14 0.93
CA SER A 303 -12.95 -28.44 1.54
C SER A 303 -11.95 -28.32 2.69
N LEU A 304 -12.20 -29.08 3.74
CA LEU A 304 -11.32 -29.27 4.90
C LEU A 304 -10.58 -30.60 4.79
N PRO A 305 -9.50 -30.78 5.59
CA PRO A 305 -8.83 -32.07 5.71
C PRO A 305 -9.82 -33.18 6.13
N GLN A 306 -9.53 -34.41 5.73
CA GLN A 306 -10.40 -35.56 6.05
C GLN A 306 -10.63 -35.69 7.57
N GLY A 307 -11.86 -36.06 7.95
CA GLY A 307 -12.26 -36.23 9.35
C GLY A 307 -12.47 -34.92 10.12
N ARG A 308 -12.53 -33.78 9.43
CA ARG A 308 -12.83 -32.46 10.02
C ARG A 308 -14.14 -31.92 9.46
N ALA A 309 -14.84 -31.13 10.29
CA ALA A 309 -16.08 -30.49 9.91
C ALA A 309 -16.02 -28.98 10.17
N PHE A 310 -16.87 -28.24 9.48
CA PHE A 310 -17.11 -26.83 9.74
C PHE A 310 -17.93 -26.70 11.03
N LEU A 311 -17.57 -25.75 11.90
CA LEU A 311 -18.34 -25.44 13.10
C LEU A 311 -19.53 -24.53 12.76
N ALA A 312 -19.30 -23.56 11.88
CA ALA A 312 -20.34 -22.72 11.30
C ALA A 312 -19.91 -22.19 9.93
N GLN A 313 -20.88 -21.86 9.10
CA GLN A 313 -20.67 -21.32 7.77
C GLN A 313 -21.73 -20.25 7.49
N ASN A 314 -21.32 -19.20 6.78
CA ASN A 314 -22.22 -18.16 6.31
C ASN A 314 -21.70 -17.61 4.98
N ALA A 315 -22.60 -17.17 4.13
CA ALA A 315 -22.27 -16.50 2.88
C ALA A 315 -23.22 -15.33 2.64
N LEU A 316 -22.68 -14.22 2.16
CA LEU A 316 -23.42 -12.98 1.97
C LEU A 316 -23.08 -12.40 0.61
N ALA A 317 -24.09 -12.02 -0.17
CA ALA A 317 -23.88 -11.17 -1.34
C ALA A 317 -23.95 -9.70 -0.91
N SER A 318 -22.95 -8.90 -1.28
CA SER A 318 -22.95 -7.45 -1.13
C SER A 318 -23.21 -6.82 -2.49
N THR A 319 -24.33 -6.11 -2.63
CA THR A 319 -24.71 -5.41 -3.86
C THR A 319 -24.88 -3.91 -3.60
N LYS A 320 -25.15 -3.13 -4.66
CA LYS A 320 -25.50 -1.71 -4.52
C LYS A 320 -26.73 -1.46 -3.64
N GLN A 321 -27.62 -2.44 -3.53
CA GLN A 321 -28.84 -2.37 -2.71
C GLN A 321 -28.58 -2.72 -1.23
N GLY A 322 -27.36 -3.18 -0.91
CA GLY A 322 -26.95 -3.59 0.43
C GLY A 322 -26.56 -5.07 0.48
N ILE A 323 -26.57 -5.64 1.69
CA ILE A 323 -26.18 -7.03 1.92
C ILE A 323 -27.42 -7.93 1.86
N ASN A 324 -27.39 -8.95 1.01
CA ASN A 324 -28.45 -9.94 0.89
C ASN A 324 -27.93 -11.37 1.20
N PRO A 325 -28.30 -11.95 2.35
CA PRO A 325 -27.90 -13.31 2.71
C PRO A 325 -28.63 -14.41 1.91
N LYS A 326 -29.79 -14.11 1.30
CA LYS A 326 -30.62 -15.13 0.62
C LYS A 326 -30.17 -15.46 -0.79
N ARG A 327 -29.26 -14.65 -1.34
CA ARG A 327 -28.75 -14.77 -2.70
C ARG A 327 -27.71 -15.87 -2.87
N VAL A 328 -27.15 -16.38 -1.77
CA VAL A 328 -26.18 -17.48 -1.82
C VAL A 328 -26.79 -18.73 -1.22
N THR A 329 -26.87 -19.78 -2.02
CA THR A 329 -27.27 -21.12 -1.57
C THR A 329 -26.05 -21.87 -1.07
N ILE A 330 -26.15 -22.42 0.14
CA ILE A 330 -25.10 -23.23 0.76
C ILE A 330 -25.56 -24.69 0.80
N THR A 331 -24.81 -25.59 0.17
CA THR A 331 -25.09 -27.02 0.15
C THR A 331 -23.93 -27.79 0.77
N SER A 332 -24.23 -28.69 1.71
CA SER A 332 -23.23 -29.61 2.23
C SER A 332 -23.09 -30.79 1.29
N LEU A 333 -21.90 -30.98 0.71
CA LEU A 333 -21.63 -32.12 -0.17
C LEU A 333 -21.22 -33.34 0.66
N ASN A 334 -20.38 -33.12 1.67
CA ASN A 334 -19.87 -34.10 2.62
C ASN A 334 -19.64 -33.39 3.98
N GLU A 335 -19.33 -34.14 5.06
CA GLU A 335 -19.03 -33.54 6.37
C GLU A 335 -17.91 -32.50 6.35
N ASN A 336 -16.95 -32.65 5.44
CA ASN A 336 -15.77 -31.77 5.32
C ASN A 336 -15.83 -30.83 4.11
N SER A 337 -16.94 -30.79 3.35
CA SER A 337 -17.01 -30.10 2.06
C SER A 337 -18.33 -29.34 1.88
N LEU A 338 -18.21 -28.04 1.58
CA LEU A 338 -19.34 -27.12 1.36
C LEU A 338 -19.29 -26.57 -0.06
N ALA A 339 -20.45 -26.52 -0.71
CA ALA A 339 -20.66 -25.83 -1.97
C ALA A 339 -21.47 -24.55 -1.74
N PHE A 340 -21.09 -23.48 -2.42
CA PHE A 340 -21.74 -22.18 -2.43
C PHE A 340 -22.10 -21.86 -3.88
N ALA A 341 -23.34 -21.44 -4.11
CA ALA A 341 -23.81 -21.04 -5.43
C ALA A 341 -24.62 -19.75 -5.33
N ASP A 342 -24.30 -18.78 -6.17
CA ASP A 342 -25.14 -17.60 -6.37
C ASP A 342 -26.44 -18.00 -7.08
N THR A 343 -27.54 -17.36 -6.73
CA THR A 343 -28.85 -17.53 -7.38
C THR A 343 -29.06 -16.59 -8.56
N GLU A 344 -28.31 -15.49 -8.65
CA GLU A 344 -28.50 -14.43 -9.66
C GLU A 344 -27.16 -13.93 -10.22
N ALA A 345 -27.16 -13.31 -11.40
CA ALA A 345 -25.93 -12.74 -11.99
C ALA A 345 -25.42 -11.52 -11.21
N LEU A 346 -24.12 -11.47 -10.90
CA LEU A 346 -23.49 -10.37 -10.15
C LEU A 346 -23.19 -9.21 -11.09
N ALA A 347 -23.69 -8.02 -10.73
CA ALA A 347 -23.35 -6.80 -11.44
C ALA A 347 -21.91 -6.37 -11.13
N VAL A 348 -21.39 -5.42 -11.91
CA VAL A 348 -20.06 -4.85 -11.68
C VAL A 348 -20.02 -4.19 -10.29
N GLY A 349 -19.14 -4.70 -9.43
CA GLY A 349 -18.95 -4.25 -8.05
C GLY A 349 -19.80 -4.99 -7.00
N ASP A 350 -20.58 -5.99 -7.39
CA ASP A 350 -21.23 -6.91 -6.46
C ASP A 350 -20.26 -8.03 -6.03
N ASP A 351 -20.30 -8.38 -4.74
CA ASP A 351 -19.34 -9.30 -4.11
C ASP A 351 -20.03 -10.46 -3.38
N ILE A 352 -19.38 -11.63 -3.34
CA ILE A 352 -19.80 -12.74 -2.48
C ILE A 352 -18.74 -12.99 -1.41
N HIS A 353 -19.16 -12.81 -0.16
CA HIS A 353 -18.36 -12.99 1.02
C HIS A 353 -18.65 -14.33 1.69
N LEU A 354 -17.62 -15.14 1.88
CA LEU A 354 -17.67 -16.41 2.60
C LEU A 354 -17.07 -16.25 3.99
N PHE A 355 -17.79 -16.74 5.00
CA PHE A 355 -17.35 -16.79 6.38
C PHE A 355 -17.42 -18.23 6.87
N LEU A 356 -16.26 -18.78 7.22
CA LEU A 356 -16.13 -20.15 7.67
C LEU A 356 -15.52 -20.17 9.06
N THR A 357 -16.23 -20.78 10.00
CA THR A 357 -15.78 -20.97 11.38
C THR A 357 -15.42 -22.43 11.59
N LEU A 358 -14.23 -22.66 12.15
CA LEU A 358 -13.66 -23.97 12.39
C LEU A 358 -13.40 -24.14 13.89
N ASP A 359 -13.52 -25.37 14.39
CA ASP A 359 -13.02 -25.69 15.72
C ASP A 359 -11.51 -25.38 15.82
N LYS A 360 -11.05 -24.93 16.99
CA LYS A 360 -9.64 -24.59 17.22
C LYS A 360 -8.68 -25.73 16.85
N ASN A 361 -9.10 -26.97 17.08
CA ASN A 361 -8.26 -28.14 16.85
C ASN A 361 -8.30 -28.63 15.41
N THR A 362 -9.18 -28.09 14.55
CA THR A 362 -9.30 -28.46 13.12
C THR A 362 -8.01 -28.17 12.37
N LEU A 363 -7.37 -27.05 12.67
CA LEU A 363 -6.13 -26.59 12.04
C LEU A 363 -5.01 -26.48 13.07
N ILE A 364 -3.79 -26.70 12.62
CA ILE A 364 -2.57 -26.54 13.43
C ILE A 364 -2.24 -25.05 13.46
N ALA A 365 -2.44 -24.42 14.61
CA ALA A 365 -2.10 -23.01 14.79
C ALA A 365 -0.58 -22.79 14.58
N PRO A 366 -0.17 -21.64 14.00
CA PRO A 366 1.24 -21.33 13.78
C PRO A 366 1.96 -21.22 15.13
N ASP A 367 3.04 -21.98 15.28
CA ASP A 367 3.91 -21.95 16.46
C ASP A 367 4.64 -20.61 16.59
N PHE A 368 5.19 -20.34 17.78
CA PHE A 368 5.95 -19.14 18.09
C PHE A 368 7.08 -18.88 17.07
N THR A 369 7.80 -19.92 16.65
CA THR A 369 8.86 -19.80 15.65
C THR A 369 8.34 -19.28 14.31
N LYS A 370 7.17 -19.76 13.85
CA LYS A 370 6.55 -19.31 12.59
C LYS A 370 6.09 -17.86 12.72
N LYS A 371 5.47 -17.48 13.85
CA LYS A 371 5.08 -16.10 14.16
C LYS A 371 6.28 -15.15 14.23
N TYR A 372 7.40 -15.57 14.81
CA TYR A 372 8.63 -14.79 14.85
C TYR A 372 9.21 -14.58 13.44
N PHE A 373 9.24 -15.62 12.61
CA PHE A 373 9.67 -15.48 11.23
C PHE A 373 8.77 -14.51 10.45
N TRP A 374 7.45 -14.59 10.63
CA TRP A 374 6.51 -13.64 10.04
C TRP A 374 6.79 -12.19 10.48
N PHE A 375 7.08 -11.97 11.77
CA PHE A 375 7.47 -10.66 12.27
C PHE A 375 8.74 -10.12 11.63
N ILE A 376 9.77 -10.97 11.46
CA ILE A 376 11.01 -10.57 10.78
C ILE A 376 10.78 -10.32 9.29
N GLN A 377 9.93 -11.09 8.61
CA GLN A 377 9.58 -10.84 7.20
C GLN A 377 8.84 -9.50 7.04
N ASP A 378 7.93 -9.17 7.97
CA ASP A 378 7.11 -7.96 7.88
C ASP A 378 7.86 -6.70 8.34
N HIS A 379 8.77 -6.81 9.32
CA HIS A 379 9.42 -5.67 9.97
C HIS A 379 10.95 -5.71 9.96
N GLY A 380 11.56 -6.72 9.34
CA GLY A 380 13.01 -6.94 9.37
C GLY A 380 13.80 -5.75 8.85
N ALA A 381 13.38 -5.13 7.75
CA ALA A 381 14.06 -3.96 7.20
C ALA A 381 14.13 -2.80 8.20
N VAL A 382 13.02 -2.50 8.89
CA VAL A 382 12.96 -1.46 9.93
C VAL A 382 13.82 -1.87 11.13
N LEU A 383 13.75 -3.12 11.55
CA LEU A 383 14.55 -3.65 12.66
C LEU A 383 16.05 -3.55 12.37
N PHE A 384 16.49 -3.95 11.17
CA PHE A 384 17.89 -3.82 10.74
C PHE A 384 18.31 -2.35 10.62
N ALA A 385 17.45 -1.47 10.12
CA ALA A 385 17.73 -0.03 10.06
C ALA A 385 17.93 0.58 11.46
N VAL A 386 17.06 0.22 12.42
CA VAL A 386 17.19 0.65 13.83
C VAL A 386 18.45 0.08 14.47
N LEU A 387 18.78 -1.19 14.23
CA LEU A 387 20.02 -1.80 14.73
C LEU A 387 21.27 -1.12 14.15
N ALA A 388 21.27 -0.82 12.86
CA ALA A 388 22.35 -0.09 12.21
C ALA A 388 22.50 1.33 12.80
N LEU A 389 21.38 2.03 13.03
CA LEU A 389 21.38 3.34 13.67
C LEU A 389 21.95 3.28 15.09
N ILE A 390 21.54 2.29 15.89
CA ILE A 390 22.09 2.06 17.24
C ILE A 390 23.59 1.79 17.18
N ALA A 391 24.06 0.98 16.23
CA ALA A 391 25.48 0.70 16.05
C ALA A 391 26.29 1.97 15.73
N ILE A 392 25.75 2.86 14.88
CA ILE A 392 26.35 4.16 14.58
C ILE A 392 26.43 5.02 15.84
N PHE A 393 25.33 5.15 16.59
CA PHE A 393 25.32 5.92 17.85
C PHE A 393 26.32 5.37 18.87
N LEU A 394 26.43 4.04 18.97
CA LEU A 394 27.38 3.39 19.87
C LEU A 394 28.82 3.66 19.42
N GLY A 395 29.10 3.57 18.12
CA GLY A 395 30.40 3.92 17.53
C GLY A 395 30.78 5.37 17.80
N LEU A 396 29.86 6.32 17.59
CA LEU A 396 30.06 7.74 17.89
C LEU A 396 30.30 7.97 19.38
N LYS A 397 29.54 7.32 20.27
CA LYS A 397 29.74 7.42 21.71
C LYS A 397 31.11 6.90 22.12
N ILE A 398 31.52 5.74 21.60
CA ILE A 398 32.84 5.16 21.86
C ILE A 398 33.93 6.13 21.39
N SER A 399 33.83 6.63 20.16
CA SER A 399 34.76 7.61 19.59
C SER A 399 34.86 8.88 20.45
N LEU A 400 33.73 9.48 20.83
CA LEU A 400 33.70 10.67 21.70
C LEU A 400 34.33 10.41 23.07
N THR A 401 34.10 9.24 23.66
CA THR A 401 34.76 8.87 24.93
C THR A 401 36.26 8.65 24.77
N GLN A 402 36.71 8.13 23.62
CA GLN A 402 38.14 7.99 23.33
C GLN A 402 38.81 9.35 23.08
N ILE A 403 38.17 10.25 22.31
CA ILE A 403 38.64 11.62 22.09
C ILE A 403 38.78 12.35 23.43
N ARG A 404 37.75 12.31 24.29
CA ARG A 404 37.80 12.92 25.63
C ARG A 404 38.90 12.34 26.51
N ARG A 405 39.14 11.02 26.43
CA ARG A 405 40.23 10.36 27.19
C ARG A 405 41.63 10.70 26.69
N ASN A 406 41.78 11.00 25.40
CA ASN A 406 43.07 11.26 24.75
C ASN A 406 43.36 12.75 24.53
N GLN A 407 42.41 13.65 24.88
CA GLN A 407 42.50 15.09 24.65
C GLN A 407 43.72 15.74 25.32
N ASP A 408 44.18 15.20 26.45
CA ASP A 408 45.34 15.71 27.18
C ASP A 408 46.69 15.18 26.65
N LYS A 409 46.68 14.10 25.86
CA LYS A 409 47.90 13.46 25.34
C LYS A 409 48.39 14.05 24.03
N THR A 410 47.58 14.87 23.36
CA THR A 410 47.88 15.49 22.07
C THR A 410 48.39 16.93 22.18
N LYS A 411 48.90 17.35 23.35
CA LYS A 411 49.70 18.58 23.46
C LYS A 411 51.08 18.38 22.82
N ALA A 412 51.10 18.14 21.51
CA ALA A 412 52.31 18.26 20.72
C ALA A 412 52.66 19.75 20.63
N SER A 413 53.70 20.17 21.34
CA SER A 413 54.29 21.50 21.14
C SER A 413 55.02 21.50 19.79
N ILE A 414 54.27 21.78 18.72
CA ILE A 414 54.85 21.97 17.39
C ILE A 414 55.57 23.32 17.41
N LYS A 415 56.89 23.30 17.19
CA LYS A 415 57.67 24.54 17.06
C LYS A 415 57.13 25.33 15.86
N LYS A 416 56.70 26.55 16.12
CA LYS A 416 56.14 27.48 15.14
C LYS A 416 57.25 27.99 14.22
N THR A 417 57.45 27.36 13.06
CA THR A 417 58.34 27.90 12.01
C THR A 417 57.52 28.51 10.87
N PRO A 418 58.06 29.51 10.13
CA PRO A 418 57.34 30.16 9.04
C PRO A 418 56.88 29.19 7.94
N ALA A 419 57.70 28.20 7.59
CA ALA A 419 57.31 27.17 6.63
C ALA A 419 56.12 26.33 7.12
N LEU A 420 56.07 26.06 8.42
CA LEU A 420 55.03 25.25 9.05
C LEU A 420 53.71 26.03 9.13
N PHE A 421 53.75 27.35 9.36
CA PHE A 421 52.57 28.21 9.24
C PHE A 421 52.04 28.27 7.80
N ARG A 422 52.93 28.35 6.81
CA ARG A 422 52.52 28.34 5.41
C ARG A 422 51.88 27.01 5.02
N LEU A 423 52.46 25.89 5.46
CA LEU A 423 51.87 24.57 5.29
C LEU A 423 50.47 24.50 5.89
N PHE A 424 50.24 25.06 7.09
CA PHE A 424 48.90 25.08 7.68
C PHE A 424 47.92 26.01 6.95
N ASN A 425 48.40 27.09 6.34
CA ASN A 425 47.53 28.03 5.62
C ASN A 425 47.17 27.54 4.21
N THR A 426 48.11 26.86 3.53
CA THR A 426 47.98 26.51 2.11
C THR A 426 47.88 25.01 1.85
N ASN A 427 48.07 24.18 2.89
CA ASN A 427 48.15 22.72 2.81
C ASN A 427 49.21 22.18 1.81
N LEU A 428 50.19 23.01 1.43
CA LEU A 428 51.23 22.67 0.47
C LEU A 428 52.63 23.01 1.01
N LEU A 429 53.61 22.17 0.71
CA LEU A 429 55.03 22.47 0.86
C LEU A 429 55.58 22.86 -0.51
N ASP A 430 55.73 24.17 -0.73
CA ASP A 430 56.16 24.77 -1.99
C ASP A 430 57.49 25.51 -1.85
N ALA A 431 58.03 26.00 -2.97
CA ALA A 431 59.27 26.79 -2.97
C ALA A 431 59.18 28.04 -2.06
N GLN A 432 57.98 28.60 -1.89
CA GLN A 432 57.74 29.73 -0.98
C GLN A 432 57.84 29.31 0.50
N SER A 433 57.49 28.07 0.84
CA SER A 433 57.71 27.49 2.17
C SER A 433 59.19 27.31 2.47
N LEU A 434 59.97 26.85 1.48
CA LEU A 434 61.43 26.78 1.58
C LEU A 434 62.04 28.16 1.79
N LEU A 435 61.60 29.15 1.00
CA LEU A 435 62.08 30.53 1.09
C LEU A 435 61.75 31.16 2.46
N ALA A 436 60.57 30.90 3.00
CA ALA A 436 60.19 31.34 4.35
C ALA A 436 61.11 30.76 5.44
N GLU A 437 61.54 29.50 5.30
CA GLU A 437 62.50 28.88 6.22
C GLU A 437 63.93 29.42 6.01
N MET A 438 64.32 29.73 4.78
CA MET A 438 65.61 30.37 4.48
C MET A 438 65.68 31.79 5.05
N LEU A 439 64.60 32.56 4.96
CA LEU A 439 64.47 33.86 5.61
C LEU A 439 64.54 33.73 7.14
N ASN A 440 63.96 32.69 7.72
CA ASN A 440 64.07 32.38 9.16
C ASN A 440 65.53 32.14 9.58
N LEU A 441 66.33 31.45 8.75
CA LEU A 441 67.78 31.29 8.99
C LEU A 441 68.54 32.62 8.89
N CYS A 442 68.14 33.50 7.98
CA CYS A 442 68.71 34.84 7.86
C CYS A 442 68.37 35.72 9.07
N ALA A 443 67.12 35.70 9.54
CA ALA A 443 66.68 36.42 10.75
C ALA A 443 67.43 35.96 12.01
N LYS A 444 67.85 34.69 12.05
CA LYS A 444 68.69 34.13 13.12
C LYS A 444 70.19 34.46 12.99
N ASN A 445 70.57 35.32 12.03
CA ASN A 445 71.95 35.70 11.71
C ASN A 445 72.86 34.54 11.26
N ILE A 446 72.28 33.46 10.70
CA ILE A 446 73.04 32.30 10.24
C ILE A 446 73.47 32.44 8.78
N CYS A 447 72.61 33.01 7.94
CA CYS A 447 72.86 33.23 6.53
C CYS A 447 72.62 34.71 6.16
N ILE A 448 73.25 35.17 5.08
CA ILE A 448 72.97 36.46 4.45
C ILE A 448 72.64 36.20 2.98
N ILE A 449 71.67 36.93 2.44
CA ILE A 449 71.34 36.93 1.02
C ILE A 449 72.06 38.12 0.39
N LYS A 450 72.88 37.87 -0.64
CA LYS A 450 73.48 38.93 -1.47
C LYS A 450 72.99 38.80 -2.90
N GLU A 451 72.77 39.93 -3.54
CA GLU A 451 72.37 40.02 -4.93
C GLU A 451 73.58 39.78 -5.85
N HIS A 452 73.40 39.00 -6.90
CA HIS A 452 74.40 38.68 -7.92
C HIS A 452 73.76 38.81 -9.31
N ALA A 453 74.55 39.08 -10.36
CA ALA A 453 74.09 39.51 -11.69
C ALA A 453 73.07 38.59 -12.41
N ALA A 454 72.79 37.38 -11.89
CA ALA A 454 71.81 36.44 -12.43
C ALA A 454 70.90 35.79 -11.36
N GLY A 455 70.87 36.32 -10.13
CA GLY A 455 70.05 35.77 -9.04
C GLY A 455 70.51 36.18 -7.63
N ALA A 456 70.09 35.42 -6.62
CA ALA A 456 70.49 35.65 -5.23
C ALA A 456 71.45 34.54 -4.75
N VAL A 457 72.53 34.93 -4.05
CA VAL A 457 73.48 34.00 -3.44
C VAL A 457 73.29 34.01 -1.94
N LEU A 458 73.11 32.82 -1.35
CA LEU A 458 73.12 32.62 0.09
C LEU A 458 74.55 32.43 0.57
N ILE A 459 74.97 33.21 1.56
CA ILE A 459 76.29 33.10 2.19
C ILE A 459 76.11 32.73 3.66
N LYS A 460 76.80 31.69 4.11
CA LYS A 460 76.81 31.26 5.50
C LYS A 460 77.69 32.19 6.33
N LYS A 461 77.15 32.75 7.42
CA LYS A 461 77.82 33.77 8.26
C LYS A 461 78.46 33.19 9.53
N THR A 462 77.95 32.08 10.05
CA THR A 462 78.45 31.49 11.31
C THR A 462 78.26 29.97 11.38
N ASP A 463 79.21 29.31 12.05
CA ASP A 463 79.14 27.89 12.42
C ASP A 463 78.52 27.65 13.81
N ASN A 464 78.07 28.70 14.50
CA ASN A 464 77.47 28.54 15.82
C ASN A 464 76.03 28.00 15.72
N LEU A 465 75.91 26.68 15.66
CA LEU A 465 74.64 25.99 15.46
C LEU A 465 73.81 25.76 16.75
N LYS A 466 74.14 26.43 17.87
CA LYS A 466 73.50 26.18 19.17
C LYS A 466 72.01 26.57 19.19
N LYS A 467 71.60 27.55 18.39
CA LYS A 467 70.21 28.06 18.34
C LYS A 467 69.30 27.38 17.31
N LEU A 468 69.83 26.48 16.46
CA LEU A 468 69.03 25.83 15.41
C LEU A 468 68.33 24.55 15.88
N SER A 469 67.15 24.30 15.32
CA SER A 469 66.44 23.03 15.45
C SER A 469 67.15 21.91 14.67
N ARG A 470 66.83 20.64 14.99
CA ARG A 470 67.39 19.47 14.28
C ARG A 470 67.08 19.50 12.77
N PHE A 471 65.90 20.00 12.40
CA PHE A 471 65.48 20.14 11.00
C PHE A 471 66.24 21.26 10.29
N GLU A 472 66.37 22.41 10.95
CA GLU A 472 67.11 23.56 10.41
C GLU A 472 68.59 23.23 10.18
N LYS A 473 69.20 22.40 11.05
CA LYS A 473 70.58 21.90 10.84
C LYS A 473 70.70 21.02 9.61
N LYS A 474 69.72 20.13 9.37
CA LYS A 474 69.69 19.28 8.17
C LYS A 474 69.48 20.12 6.91
N LEU A 475 68.59 21.10 6.96
CA LEU A 475 68.37 22.04 5.86
C LEU A 475 69.66 22.80 5.53
N LEU A 476 70.36 23.30 6.56
CA LEU A 476 71.63 24.01 6.37
C LEU A 476 72.72 23.12 5.76
N LEU A 477 72.83 21.86 6.18
CA LEU A 477 73.76 20.90 5.58
C LEU A 477 73.40 20.56 4.13
N ALA A 478 72.11 20.52 3.79
CA ALA A 478 71.66 20.27 2.42
C ALA A 478 71.87 21.50 1.51
N LEU A 479 71.74 22.71 2.05
CA LEU A 479 72.01 23.96 1.33
C LEU A 479 73.51 24.21 1.14
N PHE A 480 74.33 23.79 2.11
CA PHE A 480 75.79 23.98 2.12
C PHE A 480 76.53 22.64 2.33
N PRO A 481 76.51 21.73 1.35
CA PRO A 481 77.08 20.40 1.51
C PRO A 481 78.60 20.40 1.69
N ASN A 482 79.34 21.39 1.12
CA ASN A 482 80.80 21.54 1.29
C ASN A 482 81.33 22.99 1.12
N ASN A 483 80.48 23.99 0.85
CA ASN A 483 80.90 25.36 0.52
C ASN A 483 80.28 26.39 1.48
N GLU A 484 80.92 27.57 1.64
CA GLU A 484 80.39 28.70 2.41
C GLU A 484 79.29 29.49 1.68
N THR A 485 79.09 29.20 0.38
CA THR A 485 78.14 29.87 -0.51
C THR A 485 77.26 28.87 -1.28
N ALA A 486 75.99 29.23 -1.47
CA ALA A 486 75.01 28.46 -2.22
C ALA A 486 74.20 29.39 -3.14
N CYS A 487 74.11 29.06 -4.42
CA CYS A 487 73.29 29.81 -5.38
C CYS A 487 71.82 29.39 -5.26
N VAL A 488 70.92 30.38 -5.18
CA VAL A 488 69.47 30.16 -5.15
C VAL A 488 68.91 30.64 -6.48
N SER A 489 68.60 29.70 -7.38
CA SER A 489 67.96 29.95 -8.68
C SER A 489 66.45 29.75 -8.59
#